data_AF-A0A7V4YWT9-F1
#
_entry.id   AF-A0A7V4YWT9-F1
#
_cell.length_a   1.000
_cell.length_b   1.000
_cell.length_c   1.000
_cell.angle_alpha   90.00
_cell.angle_beta   90.00
_cell.angle_gamma   90.00
#
_symmetry.space_group_name_H-M   'P 1'
#
loop_
_entity.id
_entity.type
_entity.pdbx_description
1 polymer ?
#
loop_
_entity_poly.entity_id
_entity_poly.type
_entity_poly.pdbx_seq_one_letter_code
_entity_poly.pdbx_strand_id
1 'polypeptide(L)' 'MSAVQPSPPLTNVQLELLKLYAYDLKEEEMQELKKVLAAFFAGRIRQRAGKIWQERGYTQETMQQWLDDENQ' A
#
# COMPACT_ATOMS: atom_id res chain seq x y z
N MET A 1 21.51 -14.18 -29.03
CA MET A 1 20.21 -14.52 -28.42
C MET A 1 20.38 -14.42 -26.92
N SER A 2 19.69 -13.48 -26.26
CA SER A 2 19.81 -13.30 -24.81
C SER A 2 18.88 -14.30 -24.12
N ALA A 3 19.43 -15.17 -23.26
CA ALA A 3 18.65 -16.13 -22.50
C ALA A 3 17.70 -15.40 -21.54
N VAL A 4 16.40 -15.64 -21.67
CA VAL A 4 15.40 -15.23 -20.67
C VAL A 4 15.60 -16.11 -19.45
N GLN A 5 16.10 -15.53 -18.36
CA GLN A 5 16.12 -16.17 -17.04
C GLN A 5 14.66 -16.29 -16.55
N PRO A 6 14.19 -17.48 -16.15
CA PRO A 6 12.84 -17.61 -15.62
C PRO A 6 12.73 -16.86 -14.30
N SER A 7 11.75 -15.95 -14.22
CA SER A 7 11.38 -15.30 -12.96
C SER A 7 11.03 -16.37 -11.92
N PRO A 8 11.36 -16.17 -10.63
CA PRO A 8 10.90 -17.06 -9.57
C PRO A 8 9.37 -17.20 -9.66
N PRO A 9 8.82 -18.41 -9.50
CA PRO A 9 7.40 -18.67 -9.73
C PRO A 9 6.49 -17.92 -8.76
N LEU A 10 7.03 -17.48 -7.62
CA LEU A 10 6.31 -16.74 -6.59
C LEU A 10 7.16 -15.56 -6.09
N THR A 11 6.49 -14.45 -5.80
CA THR A 11 7.05 -13.29 -5.11
C THR A 11 7.30 -13.61 -3.64
N ASN A 12 8.17 -12.83 -2.99
CA ASN A 12 8.44 -12.98 -1.56
C ASN A 12 7.16 -12.89 -0.71
N VAL A 13 6.23 -11.99 -1.03
CA VAL A 13 4.94 -11.87 -0.31
C VAL A 13 4.09 -13.13 -0.46
N GLN A 14 4.02 -13.69 -1.67
CA GLN A 14 3.29 -14.95 -1.89
C GLN A 14 3.90 -16.10 -1.09
N LEU A 15 5.23 -16.19 -1.01
CA LEU A 15 5.90 -17.22 -0.20
C LEU A 15 5.62 -17.08 1.31
N GLU A 16 5.62 -15.86 1.84
CA GLU A 16 5.29 -15.63 3.26
C GLU A 16 3.83 -15.93 3.57
N LEU A 17 2.89 -15.57 2.69
CA LEU A 17 1.47 -15.92 2.86
C LEU A 17 1.25 -17.44 2.87
N LEU A 18 1.98 -18.19 2.03
CA LEU A 18 1.91 -19.65 2.05
C LEU A 18 2.39 -20.25 3.38
N LYS A 19 3.42 -19.67 4.01
CA LYS A 19 3.86 -20.10 5.35
C LYS A 19 2.77 -19.81 6.39
N LEU A 20 2.05 -18.70 6.27
CA LEU A 20 0.95 -18.36 7.18
C LEU A 20 -0.21 -19.36 7.08
N TYR A 21 -0.52 -19.88 5.88
CA TYR A 21 -1.54 -20.92 5.72
C TYR A 21 -1.21 -22.22 6.45
N ALA A 22 0.06 -22.51 6.71
CA ALA A 22 0.46 -23.67 7.51
C ALA A 22 0.04 -23.58 8.99
N TYR A 23 -0.31 -22.38 9.47
CA TYR A 23 -0.73 -22.15 10.85
C TYR A 23 -2.25 -22.26 11.07
N ASP A 24 -3.04 -22.55 10.03
CA ASP A 24 -4.51 -22.66 10.07
C ASP A 24 -5.18 -21.55 10.89
N LEU A 25 -4.89 -20.30 10.51
CA LEU A 25 -5.40 -19.11 11.19
C LEU A 25 -6.92 -19.12 11.22
N LYS A 26 -7.48 -18.87 12.40
CA LYS A 26 -8.92 -18.65 12.55
C LYS A 26 -9.33 -17.35 11.86
N GLU A 27 -10.62 -17.21 11.57
CA GLU A 27 -11.14 -16.04 10.87
C GLU A 27 -10.77 -14.73 11.58
N GLU A 28 -10.83 -14.70 12.92
CA GLU A 28 -10.47 -13.51 13.69
C GLU A 28 -9.00 -13.11 13.50
N GLU A 29 -8.09 -14.08 13.53
CA GLU A 29 -6.64 -13.87 13.33
C GLU A 29 -6.34 -13.43 11.89
N MET A 30 -7.05 -13.99 10.91
CA MET A 30 -6.97 -13.56 9.51
C MET A 30 -7.44 -12.11 9.33
N GLN A 31 -8.49 -11.70 10.03
CA GLN A 31 -8.96 -10.31 10.02
C GLN A 31 -7.94 -9.36 10.65
N GLU A 32 -7.25 -9.77 11.72
CA GLU A 32 -6.16 -9.00 12.31
C GLU A 32 -4.98 -8.84 11.33
N LEU A 33 -4.59 -9.91 10.66
CA LEU A 33 -3.54 -9.86 9.63
C LEU A 33 -3.90 -8.88 8.50
N LYS A 34 -5.16 -8.91 8.01
CA LYS A 34 -5.64 -7.96 7.00
C LYS A 34 -5.52 -6.52 7.47
N LYS A 35 -5.81 -6.23 8.75
CA LYS A 35 -5.66 -4.89 9.33
C LYS A 35 -4.19 -4.45 9.35
N VAL A 36 -3.26 -5.34 9.71
CA VAL A 36 -1.82 -5.04 9.70
C VAL A 36 -1.35 -4.70 8.28
N LEU A 37 -1.76 -5.49 7.28
CA LEU A 37 -1.44 -5.22 5.87
C LEU A 37 -2.03 -3.89 5.39
N ALA A 38 -3.30 -3.62 5.72
CA ALA A 38 -3.96 -2.37 5.37
C ALA A 38 -3.24 -1.16 5.99
N ALA A 39 -2.85 -1.25 7.26
CA ALA A 39 -2.11 -0.19 7.94
C ALA A 39 -0.73 0.07 7.29
N PHE A 40 -0.02 -1.00 6.92
CA PHE A 40 1.27 -0.89 6.22
C PHE A 40 1.13 -0.14 4.89
N PHE A 41 0.18 -0.53 4.04
CA PHE A 41 -0.03 0.13 2.75
C PHE A 41 -0.55 1.56 2.91
N ALA A 42 -1.48 1.82 3.84
CA ALA A 42 -1.97 3.16 4.14
C ALA A 42 -0.84 4.09 4.60
N GLY A 43 0.10 3.58 5.42
CA GLY A 43 1.31 4.31 5.80
C GLY A 43 2.16 4.73 4.60
N ARG A 44 2.40 3.80 3.66
CA ARG A 44 3.16 4.09 2.43
C ARG A 44 2.44 5.07 1.50
N ILE A 45 1.11 5.03 1.45
CA ILE A 45 0.32 6.01 0.68
C ILE A 45 0.45 7.38 1.31
N ARG A 46 0.23 7.51 2.63
CA ARG A 46 0.38 8.78 3.36
C ARG A 46 1.76 9.39 3.18
N GLN A 47 2.82 8.59 3.30
CA GLN A 47 4.19 9.06 3.10
C GLN A 47 4.42 9.61 1.69
N ARG A 48 3.94 8.90 0.66
CA ARG A 48 4.08 9.35 -0.73
C ARG A 48 3.25 10.59 -1.01
N ALA A 49 2.02 10.65 -0.51
CA ALA A 49 1.17 11.83 -0.63
C ALA A 49 1.81 13.05 0.04
N GLY A 50 2.33 12.90 1.27
CA GLY A 50 3.05 13.97 1.97
C GLY A 50 4.31 14.43 1.23
N LYS A 51 5.06 13.50 0.61
CA LYS A 51 6.22 13.85 -0.22
C LYS A 51 5.81 14.68 -1.44
N ILE A 52 4.77 14.25 -2.18
CA ILE A 52 4.25 14.99 -3.33
C ILE A 52 3.73 16.36 -2.90
N TRP A 53 3.04 16.43 -1.76
CA TRP A 53 2.52 17.67 -1.19
C TRP A 53 3.64 18.70 -0.97
N GLN A 54 4.75 18.26 -0.37
CA GLN A 54 5.94 19.08 -0.16
C GLN A 54 6.63 19.46 -1.47
N GLU A 55 6.86 18.51 -2.37
CA GLU A 55 7.54 18.75 -3.65
C GLU A 55 6.79 19.71 -4.56
N ARG A 56 5.45 19.71 -4.47
CA ARG A 56 4.59 20.62 -5.23
C ARG A 56 4.37 21.96 -4.53
N GLY A 57 4.89 22.13 -3.31
CA GLY A 57 4.69 23.34 -2.52
C GLY A 57 3.22 23.58 -2.15
N TYR A 58 2.41 22.52 -2.06
CA TYR A 58 1.00 22.67 -1.71
C TYR A 58 0.86 23.22 -0.29
N THR A 59 -0.09 24.13 -0.13
CA THR A 59 -0.39 24.79 1.15
C THR A 59 -1.85 24.56 1.52
N GLN A 60 -2.22 25.03 2.70
CA GLN A 60 -3.61 25.04 3.11
C GLN A 60 -4.50 25.85 2.14
N GLU A 61 -3.95 26.87 1.47
CA GLU A 61 -4.65 27.63 0.45
C GLU A 61 -4.92 26.78 -0.80
N THR A 62 -3.97 25.94 -1.21
CA THR A 62 -4.19 24.96 -2.30
C THR A 62 -5.34 24.01 -1.96
N MET A 63 -5.42 23.55 -0.71
CA MET A 63 -6.53 22.70 -0.27
C MET A 63 -7.86 23.45 -0.34
N GLN A 64 -7.89 24.71 0.11
CA GLN A 64 -9.10 25.53 0.09
C GLN A 64 -9.58 25.75 -1.36
N GLN A 65 -8.67 26.06 -2.29
CA GLN A 65 -8.99 26.20 -3.70
C GLN A 65 -9.64 24.93 -4.29
N TRP A 66 -9.10 23.75 -4.00
CA TRP A 66 -9.67 22.50 -4.50
C TRP A 66 -11.06 22.20 -3.92
N LEU A 67 -11.28 22.47 -2.63
CA LEU A 67 -12.59 22.30 -2.00
C LEU A 67 -13.63 23.27 -2.57
N ASP A 68 -13.22 24.50 -2.90
CA ASP A 68 -14.10 25.51 -3.48
C ASP A 68 -14.44 25.21 -4.95
N ASP A 69 -13.53 24.55 -5.68
CA ASP A 69 -13.75 24.06 -7.05
C ASP A 69 -14.66 22.82 -7.09
N GLU A 70 -14.56 21.88 -6.14
CA GLU A 70 -15.44 20.69 -6.09
C GLU A 70 -16.90 21.03 -5.69
N ASN A 71 -17.13 22.19 -5.07
CA ASN A 71 -18.45 22.65 -4.64
C ASN A 71 -19.16 23.55 -5.69
N GLN A 72 -18.60 23.67 -6.90
CA GLN A 72 -19.18 24.39 -8.04
C GLN A 72 -19.72 23.43 -9.11
#